data_AF-A0A2P5VZ73-F1
#
_entry.id   AF-A0A2P5VZ73-F1
#
_cell.length_a   1.000
_cell.length_b   1.000
_cell.length_c   1.000
_cell.angle_alpha   90.00
_cell.angle_beta   90.00
_cell.angle_gamma   90.00
#
_symmetry.space_group_name_H-M   'P 1'
#
loop_
_entity.id
_entity.type
_entity.pdbx_description
1 polymer ?
#
loop_
_entity_poly.entity_id
_entity_poly.type
_entity_poly.pdbx_seq_one_letter_code
_entity_poly.pdbx_strand_id
1 'polypeptide(L)'
;MHCLAMFWGPLAPPKTGVLAVQNLSNNQAAFRIIATAYVLEFNHAARIVKKIKLVGYPCKIFKKTALIKDMFTSDLEVARFEGAAIRTVSGIRWQVKKAAKEEIGNQPKKKGGQAREGIARCIFDDRILMRDIVFLRAWTQVEVPHFYNALTTSLQPRQKTWRGMKTVAVLRREHNLFIPVNRDSLYKPIERKPRKSNPLVIPKALQADLPFESKPKNIPHQKRRLLEDRRAVIMEPHERKVHALVQHLQLIRNDKMKKRKLKEEQKRKEVEAQRAKDEQVLRKQITCGR
;
A
#
# COMPACT_ATOMS: atom_id res chain seq x y z
N MET A 1 -19.47 3.43 -18.23
CA MET A 1 -19.43 3.05 -16.79
C MET A 1 -20.58 3.77 -16.11
N HIS A 2 -21.55 3.05 -15.55
CA HIS A 2 -22.65 3.65 -14.77
C HIS A 2 -22.30 3.62 -13.28
N CYS A 3 -22.77 4.60 -12.51
CA CYS A 3 -22.63 4.64 -11.05
C CYS A 3 -24.00 4.82 -10.39
N LEU A 4 -24.09 4.41 -9.12
CA LEU A 4 -25.25 4.69 -8.30
C LEU A 4 -25.09 6.08 -7.69
N ALA A 5 -26.13 6.90 -7.81
CA ALA A 5 -26.22 8.21 -7.19
C ALA A 5 -27.48 8.26 -6.33
N MET A 6 -27.38 8.90 -5.17
CA MET A 6 -28.53 9.16 -4.30
C MET A 6 -28.53 10.63 -3.94
N PHE A 7 -29.70 11.24 -4.08
CA PHE A 7 -29.95 12.64 -3.76
C PHE A 7 -31.33 12.74 -3.12
N TRP A 8 -31.54 13.81 -2.36
CA TRP A 8 -32.83 14.08 -1.75
C TRP A 8 -33.67 14.96 -2.68
N GLY A 9 -34.92 14.58 -2.94
CA GLY A 9 -35.80 15.27 -3.88
C GLY A 9 -37.16 14.59 -4.04
N PRO A 10 -38.00 15.09 -4.96
CA PRO A 10 -39.32 14.53 -5.21
C PRO A 10 -39.22 13.12 -5.79
N LEU A 11 -40.16 12.28 -5.39
CA LEU A 11 -40.23 10.88 -5.81
C LEU A 11 -40.68 10.78 -7.27
N ALA A 12 -40.02 9.93 -8.03
CA ALA A 12 -40.39 9.56 -9.38
C ALA A 12 -40.44 8.02 -9.49
N PRO A 13 -41.29 7.47 -10.37
CA PRO A 13 -41.36 6.03 -10.59
C PRO A 13 -40.01 5.43 -11.01
N PRO A 14 -39.73 4.17 -10.66
CA PRO A 14 -38.54 3.48 -11.17
C PRO A 14 -38.60 3.40 -12.70
N LYS A 15 -37.41 3.36 -13.33
CA LYS A 15 -37.18 3.40 -14.78
C LYS A 15 -37.53 4.71 -15.48
N THR A 16 -37.91 5.77 -14.75
CA THR A 16 -38.04 7.11 -15.33
C THR A 16 -36.67 7.66 -15.72
N GLY A 17 -36.55 8.21 -16.93
CA GLY A 17 -35.33 8.85 -17.41
C GLY A 17 -35.09 10.22 -16.74
N VAL A 18 -33.82 10.51 -16.46
CA VAL A 18 -33.37 11.74 -15.79
C VAL A 18 -32.23 12.36 -16.60
N LEU A 19 -32.29 13.67 -16.80
CA LEU A 19 -31.22 14.47 -17.41
C LEU A 19 -30.70 15.47 -16.38
N ALA A 20 -29.37 15.61 -16.30
CA ALA A 20 -28.71 16.54 -15.39
C ALA A 20 -27.90 17.60 -16.16
N VAL A 21 -28.06 18.85 -15.74
CA VAL A 21 -27.42 20.04 -16.32
C VAL A 21 -26.66 20.78 -15.21
N GLN A 22 -25.46 21.30 -15.49
CA GLN A 22 -24.68 22.07 -14.49
C GLN A 22 -25.19 23.50 -14.32
N ASN A 23 -25.43 24.15 -15.46
CA ASN A 23 -25.64 25.58 -15.55
C ASN A 23 -26.62 25.85 -16.69
N LEU A 24 -27.50 26.82 -16.46
CA LEU A 24 -28.58 27.19 -17.38
C LEU A 24 -28.22 28.44 -18.21
N SER A 25 -27.05 29.03 -17.99
CA SER A 25 -26.61 30.20 -18.74
C SER A 25 -26.41 29.89 -20.23
N ASN A 26 -26.82 30.81 -21.10
CA ASN A 26 -26.66 30.65 -22.55
C ASN A 26 -25.22 30.87 -23.07
N ASN A 27 -24.33 31.43 -22.25
CA ASN A 27 -22.98 31.85 -22.65
C ASN A 27 -21.92 30.73 -22.61
N GLN A 28 -22.31 29.47 -22.84
CA GLN A 28 -21.37 28.34 -22.84
C GLN A 28 -21.14 27.81 -24.25
N ALA A 29 -19.87 27.70 -24.66
CA ALA A 29 -19.47 27.11 -25.94
C ALA A 29 -19.49 25.57 -25.93
N ALA A 30 -19.59 24.94 -24.75
CA ALA A 30 -19.53 23.49 -24.56
C ALA A 30 -20.92 22.85 -24.39
N PHE A 31 -20.96 21.52 -24.51
CA PHE A 31 -22.17 20.71 -24.30
C PHE A 31 -22.70 20.86 -22.87
N ARG A 32 -24.01 21.12 -22.73
CA ARG A 32 -24.64 21.52 -21.46
C ARG A 32 -25.10 20.35 -20.58
N ILE A 33 -25.48 19.23 -21.20
CA ILE A 33 -25.96 18.05 -20.49
C ILE A 33 -24.74 17.30 -19.95
N ILE A 34 -24.66 17.09 -18.64
CA ILE A 34 -23.50 16.42 -18.01
C ILE A 34 -23.75 14.94 -17.81
N ALA A 35 -24.98 14.58 -17.41
CA ALA A 35 -25.29 13.20 -17.09
C ALA A 35 -26.70 12.84 -17.55
N THR A 36 -26.81 11.59 -17.98
CA THR A 36 -28.06 10.87 -18.23
C THR A 36 -28.17 9.78 -17.17
N ALA A 37 -29.37 9.56 -16.65
CA ALA A 37 -29.63 8.55 -15.64
C ALA A 37 -31.05 8.01 -15.78
N TYR A 38 -31.36 6.94 -15.06
CA TYR A 38 -32.72 6.50 -14.82
C TYR A 38 -32.89 6.26 -13.32
N VAL A 39 -34.11 6.45 -12.82
CA VAL A 39 -34.43 6.17 -11.41
C VAL A 39 -34.44 4.67 -11.20
N LEU A 40 -33.68 4.17 -10.24
CA LEU A 40 -33.61 2.73 -9.93
C LEU A 40 -34.65 2.35 -8.86
N GLU A 41 -34.59 3.04 -7.73
CA GLU A 41 -35.43 2.79 -6.56
C GLU A 41 -35.51 4.09 -5.73
N PHE A 42 -36.58 4.23 -4.95
CA PHE A 42 -36.72 5.31 -3.97
C PHE A 42 -36.77 4.70 -2.56
N ASN A 43 -35.88 5.13 -1.68
CA ASN A 43 -35.82 4.67 -0.30
C ASN A 43 -35.57 5.85 0.65
N HIS A 44 -36.31 5.88 1.77
CA HIS A 44 -36.13 6.90 2.80
C HIS A 44 -34.85 6.69 3.63
N ALA A 45 -34.37 5.44 3.75
CA ALA A 45 -33.19 5.08 4.53
C ALA A 45 -32.04 4.59 3.64
N ALA A 46 -31.31 5.54 3.06
CA ALA A 46 -30.17 5.26 2.20
C ALA A 46 -28.92 4.87 3.02
N ARG A 47 -28.50 3.60 2.95
CA ARG A 47 -27.26 3.12 3.60
C ARG A 47 -26.03 3.38 2.74
N ILE A 48 -25.56 4.62 2.69
CA ILE A 48 -24.26 4.94 2.09
C ILE A 48 -23.17 4.74 3.13
N VAL A 49 -22.17 3.91 2.80
CA VAL A 49 -20.98 3.76 3.63
C VAL A 49 -19.75 4.28 2.93
N LYS A 50 -18.93 5.02 3.66
CA LYS A 50 -17.60 5.47 3.23
C LYS A 50 -16.54 4.72 4.00
N LYS A 51 -15.57 4.20 3.26
CA LYS A 51 -14.41 3.52 3.83
C LYS A 51 -13.52 4.51 4.55
N ILE A 52 -13.17 4.19 5.79
CA ILE A 52 -12.15 4.89 6.58
C ILE A 52 -11.03 3.90 6.88
N LYS A 53 -9.80 4.39 6.90
CA LYS A 53 -8.64 3.62 7.35
C LYS A 53 -8.07 4.29 8.58
N LEU A 54 -8.06 3.59 9.72
CA LEU A 54 -7.27 4.00 10.88
C LEU A 54 -5.86 3.50 10.63
N VAL A 55 -4.88 4.40 10.68
CA VAL A 55 -3.49 4.12 10.33
C VAL A 55 -2.65 4.19 11.60
N GLY A 56 -1.74 3.26 11.78
CA GLY A 56 -0.77 3.28 12.88
C GLY A 56 0.57 2.71 12.49
N TYR A 57 1.53 2.91 13.39
CA TYR A 57 2.93 2.59 13.17
C TYR A 57 3.46 1.66 14.26
N PRO A 58 4.34 0.71 13.95
CA PRO A 58 4.94 -0.14 14.96
C PRO A 58 5.90 0.67 15.86
N CYS A 59 5.71 0.51 17.17
CA CYS A 59 6.59 1.05 18.21
C CYS A 59 7.63 0.01 18.64
N LYS A 60 7.20 -1.23 18.87
CA LYS A 60 8.06 -2.35 19.28
C LYS A 60 7.60 -3.63 18.63
N ILE A 61 8.54 -4.38 18.07
CA ILE A 61 8.27 -5.60 17.29
C ILE A 61 8.91 -6.78 18.01
N PHE A 62 8.10 -7.79 18.31
CA PHE A 62 8.53 -9.10 18.79
C PHE A 62 8.52 -10.10 17.61
N LYS A 63 8.40 -11.41 17.87
CA LYS A 63 8.33 -12.41 16.79
C LYS A 63 7.05 -12.26 15.96
N LYS A 64 5.91 -12.56 16.59
CA LYS A 64 4.57 -12.49 15.98
C LYS A 64 3.67 -11.44 16.61
N THR A 65 4.20 -10.61 17.52
CA THR A 65 3.43 -9.55 18.16
C THR A 65 4.12 -8.23 17.95
N ALA A 66 3.36 -7.15 17.87
CA ALA A 66 3.91 -5.81 17.86
C ALA A 66 2.99 -4.84 18.62
N LEU A 67 3.60 -3.83 19.20
CA LEU A 67 2.91 -2.69 19.78
C LEU A 67 2.76 -1.63 18.69
N ILE A 68 1.54 -1.21 18.41
CA ILE A 68 1.21 -0.22 17.38
C ILE A 68 0.78 1.06 18.08
N LYS A 69 1.41 2.18 17.69
CA LYS A 69 1.11 3.53 18.15
C LYS A 69 0.40 4.33 17.07
N ASP A 70 -0.17 5.47 17.47
CA ASP A 70 -0.79 6.48 16.60
C ASP A 70 -2.01 5.96 15.80
N MET A 71 -2.53 4.76 16.12
CA MET A 71 -3.74 4.20 15.50
C MET A 71 -5.02 4.59 16.25
N PHE A 72 -4.91 4.71 17.57
CA PHE A 72 -5.99 5.06 18.50
C PHE A 72 -5.47 6.15 19.43
N THR A 73 -6.38 6.95 19.99
CA THR A 73 -6.03 8.04 20.90
C THR A 73 -6.13 7.60 22.36
N SER A 74 -7.04 6.68 22.70
CA SER A 74 -7.27 6.21 24.07
C SER A 74 -7.32 4.68 24.19
N ASP A 75 -7.07 4.16 25.39
CA ASP A 75 -7.17 2.72 25.66
C ASP A 75 -8.62 2.20 25.54
N LEU A 76 -9.61 3.07 25.77
CA LEU A 76 -11.03 2.76 25.58
C LEU A 76 -11.36 2.51 24.10
N GLU A 77 -10.77 3.27 23.19
CA GLU A 77 -10.90 2.99 21.75
C GLU A 77 -10.28 1.64 21.39
N VAL A 78 -9.10 1.32 21.95
CA VAL A 78 -8.46 0.01 21.71
C VAL A 78 -9.36 -1.13 22.19
N ALA A 79 -9.99 -0.99 23.36
CA ALA A 79 -10.92 -1.98 23.89
C ALA A 79 -12.15 -2.16 22.98
N ARG A 80 -12.66 -1.07 22.40
CA ARG A 80 -13.77 -1.12 21.42
C ARG A 80 -13.39 -1.87 20.14
N PHE A 81 -12.13 -1.78 19.73
CA PHE A 81 -11.60 -2.44 18.53
C PHE A 81 -10.81 -3.73 18.84
N GLU A 82 -10.99 -4.31 20.02
CA GLU A 82 -10.40 -5.60 20.35
C GLU A 82 -10.96 -6.70 19.43
N GLY A 83 -10.08 -7.56 18.92
CA GLY A 83 -10.44 -8.58 17.91
C GLY A 83 -10.60 -8.03 16.48
N ALA A 84 -10.53 -6.71 16.26
CA ALA A 84 -10.70 -6.14 14.93
C ALA A 84 -9.56 -6.51 13.98
N ALA A 85 -9.90 -6.83 12.73
CA ALA A 85 -8.95 -7.22 11.72
C ALA A 85 -8.12 -6.02 11.19
N ILE A 86 -6.81 -6.16 11.26
CA ILE A 86 -5.79 -5.22 10.80
C ILE A 86 -4.96 -5.83 9.68
N ARG A 87 -4.41 -4.97 8.83
CA ARG A 87 -3.55 -5.38 7.73
C ARG A 87 -2.38 -4.40 7.57
N THR A 88 -1.21 -4.90 7.21
CA THR A 88 -0.08 -4.05 6.82
C THR A 88 -0.10 -3.75 5.33
N VAL A 89 0.57 -2.68 4.90
CA VAL A 89 0.76 -2.38 3.47
C VAL A 89 1.49 -3.53 2.75
N SER A 90 2.37 -4.25 3.47
CA SER A 90 3.07 -5.45 3.00
C SER A 90 2.17 -6.68 2.87
N GLY A 91 0.92 -6.63 3.33
CA GLY A 91 -0.09 -7.67 3.12
C GLY A 91 -0.30 -8.64 4.29
N ILE A 92 0.44 -8.50 5.39
CA ILE A 92 0.33 -9.34 6.60
C ILE A 92 -0.99 -9.00 7.33
N ARG A 93 -1.78 -10.00 7.73
CA ARG A 93 -3.19 -9.83 8.18
C ARG A 93 -3.45 -10.41 9.56
N TRP A 94 -3.83 -9.61 10.56
CA TRP A 94 -4.11 -10.11 11.92
C TRP A 94 -5.20 -9.33 12.65
N GLN A 95 -5.25 -9.44 13.98
CA GLN A 95 -6.19 -8.79 14.86
C GLN A 95 -5.51 -7.98 15.97
N VAL A 96 -6.21 -6.94 16.42
CA VAL A 96 -5.90 -6.22 17.66
C VAL A 96 -6.20 -7.15 18.84
N LYS A 97 -5.28 -7.26 19.81
CA LYS A 97 -5.43 -8.16 20.96
C LYS A 97 -5.87 -7.46 22.24
N LYS A 98 -5.21 -6.36 22.62
CA LYS A 98 -5.53 -5.62 23.85
C LYS A 98 -4.85 -4.26 23.84
N ALA A 99 -5.39 -3.30 24.58
CA ALA A 99 -4.64 -2.12 25.01
C ALA A 99 -3.36 -2.53 25.74
N ALA A 100 -2.25 -1.89 25.39
CA ALA A 100 -0.97 -2.08 26.05
C ALA A 100 -0.58 -0.78 26.73
N LYS A 101 -0.18 -0.90 28.00
CA LYS A 101 0.52 0.18 28.68
C LYS A 101 1.94 0.27 28.11
N GLU A 102 2.43 1.48 27.91
CA GLU A 102 3.77 1.69 27.37
C GLU A 102 4.85 1.23 28.37
N GLU A 103 5.22 -0.05 28.34
CA GLU A 103 6.51 -0.49 28.87
C GLU A 103 7.57 -0.15 27.83
N ILE A 104 8.03 1.11 27.84
CA ILE A 104 9.18 1.55 27.04
C ILE A 104 10.39 0.72 27.48
N GLY A 105 10.64 -0.38 26.79
CA GLY A 105 11.87 -1.16 26.96
C GLY A 105 13.07 -0.33 26.52
N ASN A 106 14.03 -0.18 27.42
CA ASN A 106 15.38 0.42 27.30
C ASN A 106 15.50 1.94 27.23
N GLN A 107 14.43 2.72 27.41
CA GLN A 107 14.59 4.11 27.85
C GLN A 107 14.05 4.21 29.28
N PRO A 108 14.90 4.56 30.27
CA PRO A 108 14.42 4.77 31.62
C PRO A 108 13.32 5.82 31.56
N LYS A 109 12.20 5.55 32.24
CA LYS A 109 11.13 6.51 32.49
C LYS A 109 11.80 7.84 32.81
N LYS A 110 11.74 8.82 31.90
CA LYS A 110 11.94 10.21 32.31
C LYS A 110 10.85 10.43 33.35
N LYS A 111 11.24 10.44 34.62
CA LYS A 111 10.36 10.55 35.78
C LYS A 111 9.47 11.78 35.53
N GLY A 112 8.19 11.56 35.20
CA GLY A 112 7.23 12.63 34.90
C GLY A 112 6.56 12.58 33.52
N GLY A 113 6.90 11.66 32.62
CA GLY A 113 6.16 11.51 31.35
C GLY A 113 4.80 10.83 31.56
N GLN A 114 3.70 11.47 31.11
CA GLN A 114 2.38 10.85 31.04
C GLN A 114 2.45 9.52 30.27
N ALA A 115 1.76 8.50 30.77
CA ALA A 115 1.66 7.23 30.06
C ALA A 115 1.01 7.49 28.70
N ARG A 116 1.66 7.07 27.60
CA ARG A 116 1.02 7.19 26.28
C ARG A 116 -0.11 6.18 26.19
N GLU A 117 -1.32 6.70 26.17
CA GLU A 117 -2.56 5.95 25.98
C GLU A 117 -2.78 5.65 24.48
N GLY A 118 -3.59 4.64 24.17
CA GLY A 118 -3.96 4.30 22.79
C GLY A 118 -2.98 3.36 22.07
N ILE A 119 -2.03 2.75 22.77
CA ILE A 119 -1.11 1.76 22.18
C ILE A 119 -1.81 0.41 22.13
N ALA A 120 -1.93 -0.14 20.92
CA ALA A 120 -2.56 -1.44 20.70
C ALA A 120 -1.50 -2.54 20.62
N ARG A 121 -1.66 -3.61 21.42
CA ARG A 121 -0.94 -4.87 21.21
C ARG A 121 -1.64 -5.65 20.12
N CYS A 122 -0.93 -5.88 19.03
CA CYS A 122 -1.40 -6.61 17.87
C CYS A 122 -0.60 -7.89 17.68
N ILE A 123 -1.26 -8.95 17.22
CA ILE A 123 -0.58 -10.18 16.76
C ILE A 123 -0.39 -10.04 15.23
N PHE A 124 0.56 -10.76 14.62
CA PHE A 124 0.91 -10.76 13.19
C PHE A 124 1.32 -12.20 12.74
N ASP A 125 1.21 -12.51 11.43
CA ASP A 125 1.32 -13.89 10.88
C ASP A 125 2.80 -14.23 10.89
N ASP A 126 3.49 -13.23 10.37
CA ASP A 126 4.91 -13.13 10.25
C ASP A 126 5.35 -11.79 10.87
N ARG A 127 6.64 -11.70 11.10
CA ARG A 127 7.28 -10.55 11.70
C ARG A 127 7.19 -9.34 10.77
N ILE A 128 6.51 -8.30 11.23
CA ILE A 128 6.45 -7.00 10.53
C ILE A 128 7.78 -6.25 10.64
N LEU A 129 7.97 -5.23 9.81
CA LEU A 129 9.12 -4.33 9.85
C LEU A 129 8.77 -3.00 10.52
N MET A 130 9.76 -2.31 11.10
CA MET A 130 9.55 -1.02 11.77
C MET A 130 9.04 0.09 10.82
N ARG A 131 9.31 -0.07 9.53
CA ARG A 131 8.88 0.85 8.46
C ARG A 131 7.47 0.56 7.93
N ASP A 132 6.87 -0.56 8.34
CA ASP A 132 5.56 -0.94 7.84
C ASP A 132 4.49 -0.02 8.42
N ILE A 133 3.46 0.24 7.61
CA ILE A 133 2.27 0.96 8.01
C ILE A 133 1.17 -0.08 8.24
N VAL A 134 0.59 -0.06 9.43
CA VAL A 134 -0.53 -0.91 9.81
C VAL A 134 -1.81 -0.11 9.66
N PHE A 135 -2.85 -0.71 9.10
CA PHE A 135 -4.15 -0.06 9.02
C PHE A 135 -5.30 -1.01 9.34
N LEU A 136 -6.32 -0.44 9.99
CA LEU A 136 -7.63 -1.06 10.20
C LEU A 136 -8.60 -0.48 9.16
N ARG A 137 -9.39 -1.35 8.51
CA ARG A 137 -10.42 -0.92 7.57
C ARG A 137 -11.76 -0.83 8.29
N ALA A 138 -12.29 0.37 8.41
CA ALA A 138 -13.61 0.64 8.95
C ALA A 138 -14.52 1.25 7.88
N TRP A 139 -15.81 1.28 8.17
CA TRP A 139 -16.82 1.89 7.33
C TRP A 139 -17.66 2.81 8.21
N THR A 140 -17.79 4.07 7.81
CA THR A 140 -18.72 5.01 8.43
C THR A 140 -19.93 5.18 7.53
N GLN A 141 -21.10 5.37 8.11
CA GLN A 141 -22.24 5.85 7.36
C GLN A 141 -22.01 7.30 6.94
N VAL A 142 -22.44 7.66 5.74
CA VAL A 142 -22.45 9.03 5.24
C VAL A 142 -23.89 9.38 4.90
N GLU A 143 -24.37 10.49 5.45
CA GLU A 143 -25.71 10.97 5.21
C GLU A 143 -25.78 11.75 3.90
N VAL A 144 -26.93 11.64 3.22
CA VAL A 144 -27.22 12.43 2.03
C VAL A 144 -27.74 13.79 2.50
N PRO A 145 -27.18 14.91 2.00
CA PRO A 145 -27.69 16.23 2.38
C PRO A 145 -29.12 16.41 1.88
N HIS A 146 -29.99 16.86 2.78
CA HIS A 146 -31.41 17.14 2.51
C HIS A 146 -31.55 18.52 1.85
N PHE A 147 -31.12 18.63 0.59
CA PHE A 147 -31.18 19.87 -0.17
C PHE A 147 -31.98 19.67 -1.46
N TYR A 148 -33.08 20.40 -1.59
CA TYR A 148 -33.89 20.47 -2.81
C TYR A 148 -34.24 21.93 -3.08
N ASN A 149 -33.97 22.38 -4.31
CA ASN A 149 -34.36 23.70 -4.78
C ASN A 149 -35.00 23.54 -6.16
N ALA A 150 -36.28 23.88 -6.27
CA ALA A 150 -37.02 23.78 -7.51
C ALA A 150 -36.60 24.87 -8.50
N LEU A 151 -36.65 24.54 -9.79
CA LEU A 151 -36.32 25.47 -10.86
C LEU A 151 -37.53 26.38 -11.14
N THR A 152 -37.43 27.64 -10.75
CA THR A 152 -38.51 28.63 -10.85
C THR A 152 -38.28 29.65 -11.97
N THR A 153 -37.71 29.24 -13.10
CA THR A 153 -37.36 30.14 -14.21
C THR A 153 -38.57 30.92 -14.73
N SER A 154 -39.76 30.32 -14.78
CA SER A 154 -40.99 30.99 -15.23
C SER A 154 -41.46 32.13 -14.32
N LEU A 155 -41.09 32.10 -13.04
CA LEU A 155 -41.41 33.16 -12.08
C LEU A 155 -40.45 34.35 -12.17
N GLN A 156 -39.35 34.21 -12.91
CA GLN A 156 -38.33 35.23 -13.05
C GLN A 156 -38.53 36.04 -14.34
N PRO A 157 -38.16 37.33 -14.36
CA PRO A 157 -38.13 38.12 -15.59
C PRO A 157 -37.27 37.44 -16.65
N ARG A 158 -37.72 37.44 -17.92
CA ARG A 158 -37.04 36.74 -19.03
C ARG A 158 -35.59 37.19 -19.25
N GLN A 159 -35.24 38.40 -18.83
CA GLN A 159 -33.89 38.95 -18.94
C GLN A 159 -32.91 38.36 -17.91
N LYS A 160 -33.41 37.76 -16.82
CA LYS A 160 -32.59 37.29 -15.71
C LYS A 160 -32.47 35.77 -15.75
N THR A 161 -31.23 35.28 -15.80
CA THR A 161 -30.95 33.85 -15.71
C THR A 161 -31.12 33.36 -14.27
N TRP A 162 -31.70 32.17 -14.12
CA TRP A 162 -31.85 31.53 -12.82
C TRP A 162 -30.47 31.23 -12.21
N ARG A 163 -30.28 31.61 -10.94
CA ARG A 163 -29.04 31.41 -10.19
C ARG A 163 -29.27 30.36 -9.12
N GLY A 164 -28.61 29.22 -9.27
CA GLY A 164 -28.60 28.14 -8.28
C GLY A 164 -27.38 28.15 -7.38
N MET A 165 -27.19 27.03 -6.68
CA MET A 165 -25.99 26.78 -5.89
C MET A 165 -24.75 26.77 -6.80
N LYS A 166 -23.74 27.56 -6.45
CA LYS A 166 -22.47 27.61 -7.18
C LYS A 166 -21.68 26.31 -6.95
N THR A 167 -20.93 25.89 -7.96
CA THR A 167 -20.02 24.75 -7.81
C THR A 167 -18.83 25.11 -6.92
N VAL A 168 -18.23 24.10 -6.28
CA VAL A 168 -17.05 24.28 -5.43
C VAL A 168 -15.91 25.00 -6.16
N ALA A 169 -15.76 24.77 -7.48
CA ALA A 169 -14.74 25.42 -8.29
C ALA A 169 -15.01 26.93 -8.47
N VAL A 170 -16.25 27.33 -8.71
CA VAL A 170 -16.64 28.75 -8.83
C VAL A 170 -16.45 29.45 -7.49
N LEU A 171 -16.94 28.85 -6.40
CA LEU A 171 -16.78 29.41 -5.05
C LEU A 171 -15.29 29.61 -4.72
N ARG A 172 -14.43 28.65 -5.01
CA ARG A 172 -12.98 28.78 -4.77
C ARG A 172 -12.36 29.91 -5.58
N ARG A 173 -12.74 30.09 -6.85
CA ARG A 173 -12.24 31.19 -7.68
C ARG A 173 -12.67 32.55 -7.14
N GLU A 174 -13.95 32.69 -6.77
CA GLU A 174 -14.49 33.93 -6.21
C GLU A 174 -13.83 34.31 -4.88
N HIS A 175 -13.57 33.32 -4.02
CA HIS A 175 -12.91 33.52 -2.73
C HIS A 175 -11.37 33.46 -2.81
N ASN A 176 -10.77 33.36 -4.00
CA ASN A 176 -9.33 33.20 -4.21
C ASN A 176 -8.70 32.07 -3.36
N LEU A 177 -9.42 30.96 -3.19
CA LEU A 177 -8.98 29.80 -2.40
C LEU A 177 -8.32 28.75 -3.30
N PHE A 178 -7.14 28.29 -2.89
CA PHE A 178 -6.44 27.19 -3.55
C PHE A 178 -7.13 25.85 -3.30
N ILE A 179 -6.93 24.90 -4.23
CA ILE A 179 -7.41 23.53 -4.09
C ILE A 179 -6.54 22.83 -3.02
N PRO A 180 -7.11 22.24 -1.96
CA PRO A 180 -6.34 21.53 -0.95
C PRO A 180 -5.77 20.25 -1.56
N VAL A 181 -4.44 20.14 -1.60
CA VAL A 181 -3.72 18.96 -2.11
C VAL A 181 -2.79 18.45 -1.03
N ASN A 182 -3.00 17.20 -0.59
CA ASN A 182 -2.08 16.54 0.32
C ASN A 182 -0.86 16.02 -0.45
N ARG A 183 0.33 16.55 -0.14
CA ARG A 183 1.60 16.19 -0.80
C ARG A 183 1.95 14.70 -0.64
N ASP A 184 1.53 14.06 0.44
CA ASP A 184 1.79 12.63 0.70
C ASP A 184 0.87 11.71 -0.09
N SER A 185 -0.25 12.23 -0.59
CA SER A 185 -1.18 11.48 -1.45
C SER A 185 -0.78 11.48 -2.92
N LEU A 186 0.16 12.35 -3.32
CA LEU A 186 0.66 12.41 -4.68
C LEU A 186 1.58 11.23 -4.96
N TYR A 187 1.30 10.48 -6.03
CA TYR A 187 2.15 9.39 -6.47
C TYR A 187 3.53 9.91 -6.90
N LYS A 188 4.57 9.19 -6.47
CA LYS A 188 5.97 9.47 -6.80
C LYS A 188 6.61 8.20 -7.39
N PRO A 189 7.54 8.32 -8.35
CA PRO A 189 8.31 7.17 -8.82
C PRO A 189 9.15 6.61 -7.66
N ILE A 190 9.12 5.29 -7.46
CA ILE A 190 9.82 4.61 -6.36
C ILE A 190 10.94 3.75 -6.95
N GLU A 191 12.20 4.14 -6.71
CA GLU A 191 13.36 3.33 -7.05
C GLU A 191 13.65 2.31 -5.95
N ARG A 192 13.55 1.01 -6.27
CA ARG A 192 13.76 -0.07 -5.31
C ARG A 192 15.18 -0.62 -5.39
N LYS A 193 15.94 -0.49 -4.30
CA LYS A 193 17.25 -1.14 -4.18
C LYS A 193 17.09 -2.66 -4.10
N PRO A 194 17.96 -3.45 -4.75
CA PRO A 194 17.92 -4.91 -4.66
C PRO A 194 18.15 -5.36 -3.21
N ARG A 195 17.24 -6.16 -2.67
CA ARG A 195 17.34 -6.69 -1.31
C ARG A 195 18.33 -7.85 -1.28
N LYS A 196 19.42 -7.72 -0.53
CA LYS A 196 20.33 -8.82 -0.18
C LYS A 196 19.94 -9.37 1.19
N SER A 197 19.66 -10.66 1.31
CA SER A 197 19.40 -11.32 2.59
C SER A 197 20.71 -11.65 3.30
N ASN A 198 20.68 -11.66 4.63
CA ASN A 198 21.82 -12.14 5.42
C ASN A 198 22.02 -13.65 5.19
N PRO A 199 23.27 -14.14 5.24
CA PRO A 199 23.54 -15.58 5.16
C PRO A 199 22.93 -16.31 6.36
N LEU A 200 22.69 -17.62 6.20
CA LEU A 200 22.19 -18.48 7.26
C LEU A 200 23.24 -18.62 8.37
N VAL A 201 22.86 -18.34 9.61
CA VAL A 201 23.71 -18.52 10.79
C VAL A 201 23.13 -19.66 11.63
N ILE A 202 23.89 -20.75 11.74
CA ILE A 202 23.51 -21.92 12.52
C ILE A 202 23.90 -21.68 13.99
N PRO A 203 23.01 -21.92 14.96
CA PRO A 203 23.37 -21.86 16.38
C PRO A 203 24.51 -22.83 16.71
N LYS A 204 25.47 -22.40 17.54
CA LYS A 204 26.65 -23.20 17.88
C LYS A 204 26.31 -24.54 18.55
N ALA A 205 25.28 -24.56 19.39
CA ALA A 205 24.78 -25.78 20.01
C ALA A 205 24.35 -26.80 18.95
N LEU A 206 23.48 -26.39 18.02
CA LEU A 206 23.04 -27.24 16.92
C LEU A 206 24.22 -27.70 16.06
N GLN A 207 25.18 -26.81 15.76
CA GLN A 207 26.36 -27.16 14.96
C GLN A 207 27.25 -28.23 15.63
N ALA A 208 27.26 -28.30 16.97
CA ALA A 208 28.01 -29.32 17.70
C ALA A 208 27.34 -30.70 17.59
N ASP A 209 26.01 -30.73 17.66
CA ASP A 209 25.19 -31.96 17.64
C ASP A 209 25.01 -32.55 16.24
N LEU A 210 25.32 -31.79 15.18
CA LEU A 210 25.20 -32.27 13.81
C LEU A 210 26.13 -33.46 13.52
N PRO A 211 25.65 -34.48 12.78
CA PRO A 211 26.51 -35.58 12.35
C PRO A 211 27.63 -35.06 11.45
N PHE A 212 28.78 -35.74 11.50
CA PHE A 212 30.03 -35.31 10.87
C PHE A 212 29.88 -34.94 9.39
N GLU A 213 29.13 -35.72 8.63
CA GLU A 213 28.89 -35.49 7.20
C GLU A 213 28.18 -34.16 6.91
N SER A 214 27.19 -33.80 7.74
CA SER A 214 26.38 -32.59 7.57
C SER A 214 27.02 -31.33 8.16
N LYS A 215 28.13 -31.47 8.91
CA LYS A 215 28.74 -30.37 9.66
C LYS A 215 29.41 -29.37 8.70
N PRO A 216 29.11 -28.07 8.79
CA PRO A 216 29.67 -27.08 7.89
C PRO A 216 31.18 -26.92 8.13
N LYS A 217 31.96 -27.04 7.06
CA LYS A 217 33.43 -26.91 7.04
C LYS A 217 33.87 -25.46 6.94
N ASN A 218 33.42 -24.62 7.87
CA ASN A 218 33.77 -23.20 7.90
C ASN A 218 35.17 -23.01 8.49
N ILE A 219 36.13 -22.63 7.66
CA ILE A 219 37.50 -22.34 8.09
C ILE A 219 37.53 -20.91 8.65
N PRO A 220 37.91 -20.71 9.93
CA PRO A 220 38.03 -19.37 10.48
C PRO A 220 39.16 -18.62 9.78
N HIS A 221 38.99 -17.31 9.58
CA HIS A 221 40.04 -16.46 9.03
C HIS A 221 41.27 -16.48 9.95
N GLN A 222 42.45 -16.81 9.41
CA GLN A 222 43.69 -16.85 10.16
C GLN A 222 44.11 -15.44 10.57
N LYS A 223 44.38 -15.22 11.87
CA LYS A 223 44.78 -13.90 12.38
C LYS A 223 46.27 -13.60 12.15
N ARG A 224 47.11 -14.64 12.12
CA ARG A 224 48.55 -14.52 11.91
C ARG A 224 48.84 -14.75 10.43
N ARG A 225 49.63 -13.85 9.83
CA ARG A 225 50.12 -14.01 8.45
C ARG A 225 51.07 -15.20 8.39
N LEU A 226 50.90 -16.02 7.37
CA LEU A 226 51.81 -17.14 7.11
C LEU A 226 53.16 -16.62 6.63
N LEU A 227 54.16 -17.49 6.69
CA LEU A 227 55.51 -17.16 6.24
C LEU A 227 55.53 -16.90 4.73
N GLU A 228 54.69 -17.62 3.98
CA GLU A 228 54.44 -17.41 2.54
C GLU A 228 53.87 -16.02 2.25
N ASP A 229 52.87 -15.56 3.01
CA ASP A 229 52.30 -14.21 2.85
C ASP A 229 53.35 -13.12 3.09
N ARG A 230 54.33 -13.37 3.98
CA ARG A 230 55.42 -12.41 4.28
C ARG A 230 56.49 -12.41 3.19
N ARG A 231 56.74 -13.55 2.56
CA ARG A 231 57.70 -13.71 1.47
C ARG A 231 57.10 -13.40 0.09
N ALA A 232 55.81 -13.11 0.01
CA ALA A 232 55.13 -12.82 -1.23
C ALA A 232 55.77 -11.61 -1.94
N VAL A 233 56.16 -11.81 -3.20
CA VAL A 233 56.74 -10.78 -4.05
C VAL A 233 55.68 -9.73 -4.37
N ILE A 234 56.05 -8.47 -4.18
CA ILE A 234 55.16 -7.34 -4.45
C ILE A 234 55.16 -7.07 -5.96
N MET A 235 53.98 -7.14 -6.59
CA MET A 235 53.81 -6.81 -8.00
C MET A 235 54.27 -5.38 -8.32
N GLU A 236 54.95 -5.23 -9.46
CA GLU A 236 55.40 -3.95 -9.98
C GLU A 236 54.21 -3.05 -10.42
N PRO A 237 54.39 -1.72 -10.51
CA PRO A 237 53.31 -0.81 -10.88
C PRO A 237 52.62 -1.14 -12.21
N HIS A 238 53.36 -1.62 -13.21
CA HIS A 238 52.81 -2.05 -14.49
C HIS A 238 51.98 -3.33 -14.36
N GLU A 239 52.52 -4.35 -13.68
CA GLU A 239 51.84 -5.62 -13.44
C GLU A 239 50.54 -5.43 -12.65
N ARG A 240 50.53 -4.53 -11.65
CA ARG A 240 49.31 -4.18 -10.92
C ARG A 240 48.23 -3.61 -11.85
N LYS A 241 48.61 -2.75 -12.82
CA LYS A 241 47.66 -2.21 -13.80
C LYS A 241 47.12 -3.31 -14.72
N VAL A 242 47.98 -4.22 -15.19
CA VAL A 242 47.57 -5.37 -16.01
C VAL A 242 46.63 -6.29 -15.22
N HIS A 243 46.98 -6.61 -13.97
CA HIS A 243 46.16 -7.44 -13.10
C HIS A 243 44.78 -6.81 -12.81
N ALA A 244 44.75 -5.51 -12.51
CA ALA A 244 43.49 -4.78 -12.33
C ALA A 244 42.63 -4.79 -13.61
N LEU A 245 43.24 -4.63 -14.79
CA LEU A 245 42.55 -4.73 -16.07
C LEU A 245 41.94 -6.12 -16.27
N VAL A 246 42.71 -7.19 -16.00
CA VAL A 246 42.22 -8.57 -16.10
C VAL A 246 41.05 -8.81 -15.13
N GLN A 247 41.13 -8.32 -13.89
CA GLN A 247 40.04 -8.38 -12.92
C GLN A 247 38.78 -7.68 -13.43
N HIS A 248 38.90 -6.47 -13.98
CA HIS A 248 37.78 -5.74 -14.57
C HIS A 248 37.15 -6.50 -15.75
N LEU A 249 37.97 -7.07 -16.64
CA LEU A 249 37.48 -7.88 -17.76
C LEU A 249 36.73 -9.13 -17.29
N GLN A 250 37.23 -9.81 -16.26
CA GLN A 250 36.56 -10.95 -15.65
C GLN A 250 35.22 -10.54 -15.01
N LEU A 251 35.16 -9.43 -14.28
CA LEU A 251 33.92 -8.90 -13.71
C LEU A 251 32.88 -8.56 -14.79
N ILE A 252 33.30 -7.86 -15.85
CA ILE A 252 32.43 -7.52 -16.99
C ILE A 252 31.90 -8.79 -17.65
N ARG A 253 32.76 -9.79 -17.88
CA ARG A 253 32.35 -11.08 -18.45
C ARG A 253 31.34 -11.79 -17.55
N ASN A 254 31.60 -11.86 -16.25
CA ASN A 254 30.72 -12.50 -15.27
C ASN A 254 29.35 -11.83 -15.20
N ASP A 255 29.31 -10.48 -15.20
CA ASP A 255 28.05 -9.74 -15.18
C ASP A 255 27.28 -9.85 -16.49
N LYS A 256 27.96 -9.84 -17.65
CA LYS A 256 27.33 -10.12 -18.95
C LYS A 256 26.72 -11.53 -18.98
N MET A 257 27.45 -12.54 -18.50
CA MET A 257 26.97 -13.92 -18.43
C MET A 257 25.78 -14.05 -17.48
N LYS A 258 25.81 -13.42 -16.29
CA LYS A 258 24.67 -13.39 -15.36
C LYS A 258 23.44 -12.73 -15.98
N LYS A 259 23.60 -11.57 -16.63
CA LYS A 259 22.50 -10.88 -17.31
C LYS A 259 21.91 -11.74 -18.44
N ARG A 260 22.74 -12.44 -19.21
CA ARG A 260 22.29 -13.35 -20.26
C ARG A 260 21.50 -14.53 -19.67
N LYS A 261 22.02 -15.20 -18.65
CA LYS A 261 21.33 -16.31 -17.96
C LYS A 261 19.98 -15.87 -17.39
N LEU A 262 19.92 -14.73 -16.71
CA LEU A 262 18.66 -14.18 -16.17
C LEU A 262 17.63 -13.91 -17.27
N LYS A 263 18.05 -13.36 -18.43
CA LYS A 263 17.15 -13.14 -19.58
C LYS A 263 16.67 -14.46 -20.19
N GLU A 264 17.55 -15.46 -20.31
CA GLU A 264 17.19 -16.79 -20.82
C GLU A 264 16.21 -17.50 -19.86
N GLU A 265 16.42 -17.42 -18.55
CA GLU A 265 15.49 -17.95 -17.54
C GLU A 265 14.13 -17.24 -17.56
N GLN A 266 14.10 -15.91 -17.76
CA GLN A 266 12.86 -15.15 -17.92
C GLN A 266 12.07 -15.65 -19.15
N LYS A 267 12.74 -15.76 -20.30
CA LYS A 267 12.12 -16.30 -21.53
C LYS A 267 11.62 -17.73 -21.35
N ARG A 268 12.39 -18.60 -20.69
CA ARG A 268 11.96 -19.99 -20.41
C ARG A 268 10.69 -20.02 -19.56
N LYS A 269 10.62 -19.21 -18.50
CA LYS A 269 9.43 -19.09 -17.64
C LYS A 269 8.21 -18.54 -18.40
N GLU A 270 8.41 -17.59 -19.31
CA GLU A 270 7.34 -17.06 -20.16
C GLU A 270 6.77 -18.14 -21.08
N VAL A 271 7.64 -18.91 -21.73
CA VAL A 271 7.25 -20.03 -22.62
C VAL A 271 6.55 -21.13 -21.83
N GLU A 272 7.06 -21.50 -20.66
CA GLU A 272 6.43 -22.49 -19.78
C GLU A 272 5.04 -22.04 -19.32
N ALA A 273 4.89 -20.75 -18.96
CA ALA A 273 3.59 -20.19 -18.61
C ALA A 273 2.61 -20.13 -19.78
N GLN A 274 3.08 -19.90 -21.01
CA GLN A 274 2.25 -19.99 -22.22
C GLN A 274 1.79 -21.42 -22.47
N ARG A 275 2.71 -22.40 -22.46
CA ARG A 275 2.38 -23.81 -22.62
C ARG A 275 1.37 -24.30 -21.57
N ALA A 276 1.54 -23.90 -20.31
CA ALA A 276 0.60 -24.24 -19.25
C ALA A 276 -0.80 -23.64 -19.47
N LYS A 277 -0.91 -22.44 -20.06
CA LYS A 277 -2.20 -21.84 -20.44
C LYS A 277 -2.84 -22.61 -21.59
N ASP A 278 -2.06 -22.95 -22.61
CA ASP A 278 -2.54 -23.69 -23.77
C ASP A 278 -3.03 -25.09 -23.36
N GLU A 279 -2.29 -25.78 -22.47
CA GLU A 279 -2.73 -27.04 -21.87
C GLU A 279 -4.02 -26.90 -21.05
N GLN A 280 -4.18 -25.81 -20.29
CA GLN A 280 -5.43 -25.54 -19.56
C GLN A 280 -6.61 -25.28 -20.49
N VAL A 281 -6.39 -24.60 -21.62
CA VAL A 281 -7.43 -24.37 -22.64
C VAL A 281 -7.81 -25.69 -23.30
N LEU A 282 -6.82 -26.49 -23.72
CA LEU A 282 -7.05 -27.82 -24.29
C LEU A 282 -7.82 -28.73 -23.32
N ARG A 283 -7.41 -28.78 -22.04
CA ARG A 283 -8.13 -29.55 -21.01
C ARG A 283 -9.58 -29.08 -20.86
N LYS A 284 -9.83 -27.77 -20.82
CA LYS A 284 -11.19 -27.21 -20.74
C LYS A 284 -12.05 -27.56 -21.96
N GLN A 285 -11.48 -27.51 -23.16
CA GLN A 285 -12.16 -27.90 -24.40
C GLN A 285 -12.53 -29.38 -24.39
N ILE A 286 -11.63 -30.25 -23.92
CA ILE A 286 -11.88 -31.70 -23.81
C ILE A 286 -12.97 -31.99 -22.75
N THR A 287 -12.99 -31.26 -21.63
CA THR A 287 -14.01 -31.46 -20.56
C THR A 287 -15.36 -30.83 -20.87
N CYS A 288 -15.43 -29.83 -21.75
CA CYS A 288 -16.69 -29.17 -22.12
C CYS A 288 -17.36 -29.81 -23.35
N GLY A 289 -16.67 -30.75 -24.02
CA GLY A 289 -17.16 -31.52 -25.17
C GLY A 289 -17.65 -32.93 -24.83
N ARG A 290 -17.79 -33.26 -23.54
CA ARG A 290 -18.52 -34.43 -23.01
C ARG A 290 -19.69 -33.93 -22.19
#